data_AF-A0A9D4MB55-F1
#
_entry.id   AF-A0A9D4MB55-F1
#
_cell.length_a   1.000
_cell.length_b   1.000
_cell.length_c   1.000
_cell.angle_alpha   90.00
_cell.angle_beta   90.00
_cell.angle_gamma   90.00
#
_symmetry.space_group_name_H-M   'P 1'
#
loop_
_entity.id
_entity.type
_entity.pdbx_description
1 polymer ?
#
loop_
_entity_poly.entity_id
_entity_poly.type
_entity_poly.pdbx_seq_one_letter_code
_entity_poly.pdbx_strand_id
1 'polypeptide(L)' 'MYDFDLHYWRLFAGEYNVLTTDPHEKVYTIKSVFIHPGYNYTTLENDIALVITTQPIA' A
#
# COMPACT_ATOMS: atom_id res chain seq x y z
N MET A 1 2.18 9.79 15.16
CA MET A 1 1.55 9.01 14.07
C MET A 1 1.68 9.87 12.84
N TYR A 2 2.30 9.37 11.76
CA TYR A 2 2.32 10.12 10.49
C TYR A 2 0.89 10.22 9.99
N ASP A 3 0.45 11.44 9.69
CA ASP A 3 -0.88 11.68 9.14
C ASP A 3 -0.77 11.54 7.61
N PHE A 4 -1.10 10.35 7.13
CA PHE A 4 -1.20 10.10 5.69
C PHE A 4 -2.59 10.47 5.24
N ASP A 5 -2.70 11.35 4.25
CA ASP A 5 -3.96 11.50 3.53
C ASP A 5 -4.15 10.32 2.56
N LEU A 6 -4.71 9.24 3.10
CA LEU A 6 -4.94 7.99 2.36
C LEU A 6 -6.06 8.11 1.33
N HIS A 7 -6.81 9.23 1.27
CA HIS A 7 -7.88 9.40 0.29
C HIS A 7 -7.37 9.34 -1.16
N TYR A 8 -6.13 9.77 -1.39
CA TYR A 8 -5.50 9.75 -2.70
C TYR A 8 -4.81 8.42 -3.04
N TRP A 9 -4.81 7.45 -2.13
CA TRP A 9 -4.05 6.22 -2.29
C TRP A 9 -4.96 5.03 -2.61
N ARG A 10 -4.46 4.15 -3.47
CA ARG A 10 -5.13 2.92 -3.91
C ARG A 10 -4.10 1.82 -4.05
N LEU A 11 -4.48 0.60 -3.69
CA LEU A 11 -3.68 -0.61 -3.94
C LEU A 11 -4.27 -1.31 -5.17
N PHE A 12 -3.45 -1.51 -6.19
CA PHE A 12 -3.76 -2.31 -7.37
C PHE A 12 -3.04 -3.65 -7.24
N ALA A 13 -3.77 -4.76 -7.39
CA ALA A 13 -3.22 -6.10 -7.33
C ALA A 13 -3.69 -6.92 -8.53
N GLY A 14 -2.93 -7.95 -8.90
CA GLY A 14 -3.24 -8.77 -10.10
C GLY A 14 -2.87 -8.07 -11.41
N GLU A 15 -2.09 -7.00 -11.35
CA GLU A 15 -1.62 -6.24 -12.51
C GLU A 15 -0.45 -6.92 -13.21
N TYR A 16 -0.55 -7.05 -14.53
CA TYR A 16 0.59 -7.36 -15.40
C TYR A 16 1.11 -6.11 -16.13
N ASN A 17 0.21 -5.25 -16.61
CA ASN A 17 0.56 -4.03 -17.34
C ASN A 17 -0.29 -2.84 -16.86
N VAL A 18 0.32 -1.98 -16.05
CA VAL A 18 -0.30 -0.82 -15.39
C VAL A 18 -0.87 0.26 -16.33
N LEU A 19 -0.62 0.15 -17.64
CA LEU A 19 -1.16 1.08 -18.65
C LEU A 19 -2.44 0.55 -19.31
N THR A 20 -2.87 -0.67 -18.98
CA THR A 20 -4.01 -1.36 -19.59
C THR A 20 -4.83 -2.03 -18.51
N THR A 21 -6.16 -2.06 -18.67
CA THR A 21 -7.01 -2.82 -17.74
C THR A 21 -6.78 -4.32 -17.88
N ASP A 22 -6.41 -4.99 -16.79
CA ASP A 22 -6.26 -6.45 -16.72
C ASP A 22 -7.54 -7.10 -16.18
N PRO A 23 -8.05 -8.19 -16.76
CA PRO A 23 -9.19 -8.93 -16.21
C PRO A 23 -8.96 -9.46 -14.78
N HIS A 24 -7.72 -9.58 -14.32
CA HIS A 24 -7.36 -10.00 -12.96
C HIS A 24 -7.04 -8.82 -12.04
N GLU A 25 -7.08 -7.58 -12.54
CA GLU A 25 -6.88 -6.37 -11.75
C GLU A 25 -7.96 -6.26 -10.66
N LYS A 26 -7.51 -6.01 -9.44
CA LYS A 26 -8.37 -5.65 -8.31
C LYS A 26 -7.84 -4.40 -7.62
N VAL A 27 -8.75 -3.47 -7.37
CA VAL A 27 -8.45 -2.21 -6.70
C VAL A 27 -8.99 -2.24 -5.27
N TYR A 28 -8.14 -1.90 -4.32
CA TYR A 28 -8.46 -1.88 -2.90
C TYR A 28 -8.26 -0.48 -2.31
N THR A 29 -9.20 -0.06 -1.46
CA THR A 29 -9.06 1.14 -0.63
C THR A 29 -8.19 0.83 0.57
N ILE A 30 -7.17 1.67 0.81
CA ILE A 30 -6.26 1.55 1.95
C ILE A 30 -6.96 2.04 3.22
N LYS A 31 -6.91 1.21 4.27
CA LYS A 31 -7.43 1.53 5.60
C LYS A 31 -6.37 2.18 6.48
N SER A 32 -5.15 1.66 6.46
CA SER A 32 -4.06 2.14 7.31
C SER A 32 -2.69 1.69 6.79
N VAL A 33 -1.66 2.47 7.11
CA VAL A 33 -0.25 2.14 6.86
C VAL A 33 0.49 2.14 8.19
N PHE A 34 1.16 1.05 8.52
CA PHE A 34 2.00 0.89 9.70
C PHE A 34 3.46 0.80 9.29
N ILE A 35 4.19 1.92 9.44
CA ILE A 35 5.63 1.94 9.22
C ILE A 35 6.33 1.18 10.35
N HIS A 36 7.37 0.41 10.02
CA HIS A 36 8.16 -0.26 11.03
C HIS A 36 8.71 0.74 12.07
N PRO A 37 8.58 0.49 13.38
CA PRO A 37 8.94 1.46 14.42
C PRO A 37 10.45 1.79 14.44
N GLY A 38 11.28 0.89 13.94
CA GLY A 38 12.72 1.10 13.76
C GLY A 38 13.13 1.66 12.40
N TYR A 39 12.18 2.11 11.56
CA TYR A 39 12.52 2.70 10.27
C TYR A 39 13.40 3.94 10.46
N ASN A 40 14.54 3.96 9.77
CA ASN A 40 15.46 5.08 9.77
C ASN A 40 15.60 5.63 8.34
N TYR A 41 15.07 6.82 8.08
CA TYR A 41 15.09 7.43 6.75
C TYR A 41 16.48 7.82 6.24
N THR A 42 17.49 7.91 7.13
CA THR A 42 18.87 8.27 6.76
C THR A 42 19.67 7.03 6.36
N THR A 43 19.52 5.93 7.11
CA THR A 43 20.26 4.68 6.88
C THR A 43 19.48 3.66 6.06
N LEU A 44 18.18 3.88 5.86
CA LEU A 44 17.22 2.95 5.26
C LEU A 44 17.08 1.62 6.03
N GLU A 45 17.51 1.60 7.30
CA GLU A 45 17.27 0.44 8.16
C GLU A 45 15.77 0.25 8.38
N ASN A 46 15.34 -1.01 8.32
CA ASN A 46 13.95 -1.41 8.48
C ASN A 46 12.98 -0.65 7.55
N ASP A 47 13.39 -0.44 6.29
CA ASP A 47 12.54 0.13 5.24
C ASP A 47 11.43 -0.85 4.80
N ILE A 48 10.48 -1.05 5.71
CA ILE A 48 9.32 -1.93 5.55
C ILE A 48 8.11 -1.32 6.25
N ALA A 49 6.93 -1.53 5.66
CA ALA A 49 5.66 -1.13 6.24
C ALA A 49 4.58 -2.19 5.96
N LEU A 50 3.53 -2.20 6.78
CA LEU A 50 2.32 -2.98 6.55
C LEU A 50 1.22 -2.06 6.03
N VAL A 51 0.62 -2.43 4.90
CA VAL A 51 -0.57 -1.77 4.35
C VAL A 51 -1.77 -2.66 4.61
N ILE A 52 -2.79 -2.12 5.28
CA ILE A 52 -4.03 -2.83 5.56
C ILE A 52 -5.12 -2.26 4.65
N THR A 53 -5.80 -3.14 3.93
CA THR A 53 -6.95 -2.80 3.09
C THR A 53 -8.24 -2.80 3.88
N THR A 54 -9.24 -2.08 3.38
CA THR A 54 -10.60 -2.04 3.98
C THR A 54 -11.34 -3.37 3.89
N GLN A 55 -10.98 -4.21 2.92
CA GLN A 55 -11.52 -5.56 2.69
C GLN A 55 -10.38 -6.57 2.51
N PRO A 56 -10.59 -7.87 2.79
CA PRO A 56 -9.59 -8.91 2.54
C PRO A 56 -9.13 -8.93 1.08
N ILE A 57 -7.86 -9.28 0.87
CA ILE A 57 -7.33 -9.53 -0.47
C ILE A 57 -7.74 -10.95 -0.88
N ALA A 58 -8.31 -11.08 -2.07
CA ALA A 58 -8.80 -12.33 -2.65
C ALA A 58 -8.35 -12.48 -4.10
#